data_AF-A0A1F7FJ49-F1
#
_entry.id   AF-A0A1F7FJ49-F1
#
_cell.length_a   1.000
_cell.length_b   1.000
_cell.length_c   1.000
_cell.angle_alpha   90.00
_cell.angle_beta   90.00
_cell.angle_gamma   90.00
#
_symmetry.space_group_name_H-M   'P 1'
#
loop_
_entity.id
_entity.type
_entity.pdbx_description
1 polymer ?
#
loop_
_entity_poly.entity_id
_entity_poly.type
_entity_poly.pdbx_seq_one_letter_code
_entity_poly.pdbx_strand_id
1 'polypeptide(L)'
;MFYTCLKILSACHVLVALLVFPVITFAQDSVFTVDSHTRALWRFNEGGGDTAYDESGYGNHMGLVGSYGIYHSSDTSGISF
;
A
#
# COMPACT_ATOMS: atom_id res chain seq x y z
N MET A 1 28.56 29.11 32.26
CA MET A 1 27.77 28.03 32.90
C MET A 1 26.46 27.73 32.15
N PHE A 2 26.43 27.81 30.80
CA PHE A 2 25.21 27.61 29.99
C PHE A 2 25.34 26.50 28.93
N TYR A 3 26.56 26.12 28.56
CA TYR A 3 26.82 25.10 27.53
C TYR A 3 26.69 23.65 28.02
N THR A 4 26.91 23.37 29.30
CA THR A 4 26.67 22.04 29.89
C THR A 4 25.18 21.76 30.08
N CYS A 5 24.39 22.79 30.44
CA CYS A 5 22.94 22.68 30.58
C CYS A 5 22.25 22.45 29.22
N LEU A 6 22.74 23.09 28.14
CA LEU A 6 22.20 22.91 26.78
C LEU A 6 22.54 21.55 26.16
N LYS A 7 23.71 20.95 26.48
CA LYS A 7 24.04 19.56 26.09
C LYS A 7 23.19 18.53 26.83
N ILE A 8 22.85 18.77 28.10
CA ILE A 8 21.99 17.90 28.89
C ILE A 8 20.52 18.01 28.45
N LEU A 9 20.04 19.20 28.07
CA LEU A 9 18.70 19.36 27.48
C LEU A 9 18.59 18.70 26.10
N SER A 10 19.63 18.76 25.26
CA SER A 10 19.67 18.04 23.98
C SER A 10 19.77 16.52 24.19
N ALA A 11 20.54 16.05 25.16
CA ALA A 11 20.62 14.63 25.51
C ALA A 11 19.30 14.08 26.11
N CYS A 12 18.54 14.90 26.86
CA CYS A 12 17.27 14.48 27.48
C CYS A 12 16.11 14.40 26.46
N HIS A 13 16.06 15.29 25.46
CA HIS A 13 15.09 15.16 24.36
C HIS A 13 15.43 14.00 23.41
N VAL A 14 16.72 13.71 23.20
CA VAL A 14 17.16 12.56 22.41
C VAL A 14 16.90 11.24 23.14
N LEU A 15 17.02 11.21 24.47
CA LEU A 15 16.73 10.02 25.28
C LEU A 15 15.22 9.70 25.34
N VAL A 16 14.34 10.72 25.36
CA VAL A 16 12.88 10.51 25.30
C VAL A 16 12.45 10.01 23.90
N ALA A 17 13.06 10.51 22.81
CA ALA A 17 12.80 10.02 21.45
C ALA A 17 13.31 8.59 21.18
N LEU A 18 14.27 8.08 21.98
CA LEU A 18 14.73 6.69 21.93
C LEU A 18 13.87 5.72 22.76
N LEU A 19 12.95 6.25 23.58
CA LEU A 19 12.05 5.45 24.43
C LEU A 19 10.59 5.48 23.94
N VAL A 20 10.25 6.33 22.97
CA VAL A 20 8.97 6.31 22.26
C VAL A 20 9.20 6.49 20.75
N PHE A 21 8.86 5.47 19.96
CA PHE A 21 8.83 5.37 18.49
C PHE A 21 10.08 4.83 17.75
N PRO A 22 9.95 3.84 16.83
CA PRO A 22 8.73 3.22 16.29
C PRO A 22 8.79 1.67 16.34
N VAL A 23 8.31 1.03 17.40
CA VAL A 23 7.92 -0.40 17.33
C VAL A 23 6.43 -0.48 16.99
N ILE A 24 6.03 0.19 15.91
CA ILE A 24 4.82 -0.16 15.18
C ILE A 24 5.14 -0.05 13.69
N THR A 25 6.08 -0.87 13.22
CA THR A 25 6.15 -1.19 11.79
C THR A 25 5.41 -2.51 11.61
N PHE A 26 4.10 -2.44 11.42
CA PHE A 26 3.35 -3.60 10.92
C PHE A 26 3.64 -3.73 9.43
N ALA A 27 4.80 -4.29 9.08
CA ALA A 27 5.02 -4.79 7.73
C ALA A 27 4.33 -6.16 7.64
N GLN A 28 3.02 -6.17 7.46
CA GLN A 28 2.34 -7.38 7.04
C GLN A 28 2.60 -7.57 5.55
N ASP A 29 3.75 -8.15 5.22
CA ASP A 29 3.95 -8.72 3.89
C ASP A 29 3.20 -10.04 3.82
N SER A 30 1.87 -9.97 3.69
CA SER A 30 1.07 -11.15 3.42
C SER A 30 1.12 -11.47 1.94
N VAL A 31 2.28 -11.98 1.51
CA VAL A 31 2.35 -12.73 0.26
C VAL A 31 1.55 -14.00 0.46
N PHE A 32 0.30 -13.97 0.03
CA PHE A 32 -0.50 -15.19 -0.08
C PHE A 32 0.12 -16.07 -1.18
N THR A 33 0.41 -17.32 -0.83
CA THR A 33 0.86 -18.35 -1.75
C THR A 33 -0.25 -19.37 -1.92
N VAL A 34 -0.30 -19.99 -3.09
CA VAL A 34 -1.31 -21.02 -3.37
C VAL A 34 -0.97 -22.27 -2.55
N ASP A 35 -1.95 -22.74 -1.78
CA ASP A 35 -1.88 -23.99 -1.02
C ASP A 35 -3.07 -24.90 -1.33
N SER A 36 -3.16 -26.04 -0.63
CA SER A 36 -4.23 -27.03 -0.84
C SER A 36 -5.63 -26.52 -0.48
N HIS A 37 -5.74 -25.43 0.26
CA HIS A 37 -7.00 -24.85 0.71
C HIS A 37 -7.38 -23.59 -0.08
N THR A 38 -6.46 -23.05 -0.86
CA THR A 38 -6.68 -21.88 -1.70
C THR A 38 -7.67 -22.22 -2.79
N ARG A 39 -8.83 -21.55 -2.79
CA ARG A 39 -9.88 -21.74 -3.81
C ARG A 39 -9.87 -20.68 -4.90
N ALA A 40 -9.36 -19.50 -4.57
CA ALA A 40 -9.16 -18.41 -5.50
C ALA A 40 -8.08 -17.47 -4.94
N LEU A 41 -7.28 -16.89 -5.82
CA LEU A 41 -6.29 -15.89 -5.48
C LEU A 41 -6.11 -14.91 -6.65
N TRP A 42 -6.44 -13.64 -6.44
CA TRP A 42 -6.25 -12.56 -7.44
C TRP A 42 -5.22 -11.55 -6.92
N ARG A 43 -4.17 -11.28 -7.70
CA ARG A 43 -3.07 -10.39 -7.30
C ARG A 43 -3.16 -8.95 -7.82
N PHE A 44 -3.99 -8.68 -8.83
CA PHE A 44 -4.16 -7.34 -9.41
C PHE A 44 -2.85 -6.69 -9.88
N ASN A 45 -1.90 -7.49 -10.39
CA ASN A 45 -0.57 -7.06 -10.82
C ASN A 45 -0.37 -7.19 -12.35
N GLU A 46 -1.45 -7.28 -13.11
CA GLU A 46 -1.45 -7.46 -14.58
C GLU A 46 -1.02 -6.20 -15.35
N GLY A 47 -0.96 -5.05 -14.68
CA GLY A 47 -0.62 -3.76 -15.29
C GLY A 47 -1.78 -3.04 -15.98
N GLY A 48 -2.93 -3.69 -16.16
CA GLY A 48 -4.17 -3.09 -16.66
C GLY A 48 -5.11 -4.09 -17.35
N GLY A 49 -6.26 -3.59 -17.80
CA GLY A 49 -7.32 -4.38 -18.44
C GLY A 49 -8.48 -4.70 -17.49
N ASP A 50 -9.48 -5.40 -18.02
CA ASP A 50 -10.75 -5.65 -17.33
C ASP A 50 -10.86 -7.09 -16.80
N THR A 51 -9.74 -7.81 -16.70
CA THR A 51 -9.71 -9.20 -16.20
C THR A 51 -8.74 -9.32 -15.04
N ALA A 52 -9.22 -9.79 -13.90
CA ALA A 52 -8.37 -10.25 -12.80
C ALA A 52 -8.15 -11.76 -12.95
N TYR A 53 -6.90 -12.17 -13.14
CA TYR A 53 -6.56 -13.58 -13.29
C TYR A 53 -6.47 -14.25 -11.92
N ASP A 54 -6.98 -15.48 -11.88
CA ASP A 54 -6.94 -16.33 -10.70
C ASP A 54 -5.69 -17.20 -10.76
N GLU A 55 -4.83 -17.07 -9.76
CA GLU A 55 -3.60 -17.84 -9.64
C GLU A 55 -3.79 -19.18 -8.92
N SER A 56 -4.96 -19.45 -8.36
CA SER A 56 -5.21 -20.70 -7.62
C SER A 56 -5.22 -21.96 -8.50
N GLY A 57 -5.34 -21.80 -9.81
CA GLY A 57 -5.45 -22.90 -10.77
C GLY A 57 -6.87 -23.47 -10.93
N TYR A 58 -7.87 -22.93 -10.24
CA TYR A 58 -9.27 -23.36 -10.36
C TYR A 58 -10.05 -22.61 -11.45
N GLY A 59 -9.43 -21.63 -12.12
CA GLY A 59 -10.03 -20.92 -13.25
C GLY A 59 -11.10 -19.91 -12.85
N ASN A 60 -11.06 -19.41 -11.61
CA ASN A 60 -12.02 -18.42 -11.12
C ASN A 60 -11.66 -17.01 -11.60
N HIS A 61 -11.43 -16.80 -12.90
CA HIS A 61 -11.11 -15.47 -13.43
C HIS A 61 -12.32 -14.53 -13.29
N MET A 62 -12.06 -13.25 -13.01
CA MET A 62 -13.13 -12.27 -12.81
C MET A 62 -13.05 -11.16 -13.85
N GLY A 63 -14.21 -10.75 -14.36
CA GLY A 63 -14.36 -9.50 -15.11
C GLY A 63 -14.46 -8.33 -14.14
N LEU A 64 -13.64 -7.31 -14.33
CA LEU A 64 -13.68 -6.07 -13.56
C LEU A 64 -14.71 -5.13 -14.19
N VAL A 65 -15.58 -4.57 -13.34
CA VAL A 65 -16.59 -3.59 -13.75
C VAL A 65 -16.32 -2.27 -13.05
N GLY A 66 -16.59 -1.14 -13.73
CA GLY A 66 -16.38 0.19 -13.15
C GLY A 66 -14.99 0.79 -13.39
N SER A 67 -14.24 0.27 -14.38
CA SER A 67 -13.06 0.97 -14.91
C SER A 67 -13.51 2.24 -15.65
N TYR A 68 -13.74 3.32 -14.90
CA TYR A 68 -13.87 4.64 -15.48
C TYR A 68 -12.46 5.15 -15.71
N GLY A 69 -11.99 5.07 -16.95
CA GLY A 69 -10.77 5.74 -17.37
C GLY A 69 -10.94 7.24 -17.10
N ILE A 70 -10.44 7.73 -15.97
CA ILE A 70 -10.21 9.16 -15.78
C ILE A 70 -9.02 9.47 -16.69
N TYR A 71 -9.30 9.74 -17.95
CA TYR A 71 -8.35 10.47 -18.78
C TYR A 71 -8.06 11.77 -18.04
N HIS A 72 -6.81 12.00 -17.63
CA HIS A 72 -6.35 13.35 -17.34
C HIS A 72 -6.31 14.11 -18.67
N SER A 73 -7.48 14.48 -19.19
CA SER A 73 -7.60 15.44 -20.28
C SER A 73 -7.21 16.80 -19.70
N SER A 74 -6.09 17.36 -20.14
CA SER A 74 -5.79 18.77 -19.93
C SER A 74 -6.68 19.69 -20.78
N ASP A 75 -7.77 19.18 -21.36
CA ASP A 75 -8.73 19.99 -22.10
C ASP A 75 -10.16 19.56 -21.75
N THR A 76 -10.78 20.32 -20.85
CA THR A 76 -12.18 20.17 -20.42
C THR A 76 -13.08 20.86 -21.43
N SER A 77 -13.18 20.32 -22.64
CA SER A 77 -14.05 20.89 -23.67
C SER A 77 -14.69 19.82 -24.55
N GLY A 78 -15.56 18.99 -23.96
CA GLY A 78 -16.65 18.40 -24.75
C GLY A 78 -17.04 16.94 -24.49
N ILE A 79 -17.39 16.56 -23.27
CA ILE A 79 -18.26 15.39 -23.08
C ILE A 79 -19.65 15.85 -22.60
N SER A 80 -20.55 16.02 -23.55
CA SER A 80 -22.00 16.10 -23.32
C SER A 80 -22.57 14.68 -23.21
N PHE A 81 -23.34 14.43 -22.15
CA PHE A 81 -24.19 13.24 -22.00
C PHE A 81 -25.31 13.21 -23.03
#